data_AF-A0A0L8FXY3-F1
#
_entry.id   AF-A0A0L8FXY3-F1
#
_cell.length_a   1.000
_cell.length_b   1.000
_cell.length_c   1.000
_cell.angle_alpha   90.00
_cell.angle_beta   90.00
_cell.angle_gamma   90.00
#
_symmetry.space_group_name_H-M   'P 1'
#
loop_
_entity.id
_entity.type
_entity.pdbx_description
1 polymer ?
#
loop_
_entity_poly.entity_id
_entity_poly.type
_entity_poly.pdbx_seq_one_letter_code
_entity_poly.pdbx_strand_id
1 'polypeptide(L)'
;ASNFSYVKCVSMTATIDERCAADHLTPIRDIFERMVTAFRQLYNPTEHLTLNEALEAFRGICGFVQYIPLKPAKYGMNKTAMFIKPHDITLRLAAPVFGTGRNLTTDNWYTSVPLTEDILKNKVSLVGTMKKNKPDIPPEMMLKKDREVYSFKFAFRKDMMAVILLSTMHHDASIDELTGHKQKPSVVTFYNGTKGGVDTAGKNCAATSCSSRTNRWTMSFHSRMDKEVCVIYIWNNEKDSLRSRRELLRSLGKELLREQLEIRLQIRTGIQELQKTIQTCASRLRIDVPLVPVHSDGGVPRDGRSRCALCAGKDERQIRTQNVPNQCATSTRDFQPTKIVWNKK
;
A
#
# COMPACT_ATOMS: atom_id res chain seq x y z
N ALA A 1 14.10 3.22 31.73
CA ALA A 1 13.56 2.95 30.38
C ALA A 1 13.83 4.17 29.51
N SER A 2 14.80 4.08 28.61
CA SER A 2 15.18 5.17 27.71
C SER A 2 14.07 5.39 26.68
N ASN A 3 13.42 6.54 26.76
CA ASN A 3 12.46 7.03 25.77
C ASN A 3 13.22 7.34 24.47
N PHE A 4 13.37 6.35 23.59
CA PHE A 4 13.70 6.59 22.20
C PHE A 4 12.53 7.34 21.56
N SER A 5 12.71 8.62 21.31
CA SER A 5 11.84 9.43 20.45
C SER A 5 11.95 8.91 19.01
N TYR A 6 11.08 7.97 18.65
CA TYR A 6 10.89 7.62 17.24
C TYR A 6 10.52 8.89 16.48
N VAL A 7 11.33 9.28 15.50
CA VAL A 7 10.99 10.35 14.56
C VAL A 7 9.73 9.90 13.80
N LYS A 8 8.58 10.49 14.15
CA LYS A 8 7.28 10.20 13.50
C LYS A 8 7.09 11.03 12.22
N CYS A 9 8.07 11.81 11.79
CA CYS A 9 7.92 12.85 10.79
C CYS A 9 8.01 12.28 9.36
N VAL A 10 6.89 11.72 8.88
CA VAL A 10 6.63 11.56 7.44
C VAL A 10 5.46 12.48 7.11
N SER A 11 5.68 13.45 6.23
CA SER A 11 4.65 14.28 5.59
C SER A 11 4.70 14.02 4.08
N MET A 12 3.53 13.95 3.46
CA MET A 12 3.36 13.74 2.02
C MET A 12 3.03 15.06 1.28
N THR A 13 3.02 16.18 2.01
CA THR A 13 2.81 17.54 1.51
C THR A 13 3.81 18.51 2.15
N ALA A 14 4.25 19.51 1.37
CA ALA A 14 5.14 20.58 1.84
C ALA A 14 4.36 21.70 2.56
N THR A 15 3.12 21.97 2.16
CA THR A 15 2.21 22.96 2.77
C THR A 15 0.77 22.44 2.69
N ILE A 16 0.02 22.51 3.80
CA ILE A 16 -1.43 22.27 3.79
C ILE A 16 -2.07 23.62 3.51
N ASP A 17 -2.00 24.08 2.26
CA ASP A 17 -2.68 25.31 1.82
C ASP A 17 -4.19 25.05 1.63
N GLU A 18 -4.95 26.13 1.41
CA GLU A 18 -6.42 26.29 1.33
C GLU A 18 -7.21 25.21 0.54
N ARG A 19 -6.53 24.33 -0.21
CA ARG A 19 -7.07 23.20 -0.98
C ARG A 19 -7.76 22.12 -0.14
N CYS A 20 -7.48 22.08 1.16
CA CYS A 20 -8.07 21.11 2.10
C CYS A 20 -9.61 21.18 2.21
N ALA A 21 -10.22 22.34 1.90
CA ALA A 21 -11.67 22.49 1.99
C ALA A 21 -12.43 21.75 0.87
N ALA A 22 -11.81 21.52 -0.29
CA ALA A 22 -12.44 20.90 -1.46
C ALA A 22 -11.93 19.48 -1.77
N ASP A 23 -10.68 19.15 -1.42
CA ASP A 23 -10.08 17.84 -1.68
C ASP A 23 -9.57 17.17 -0.40
N HIS A 24 -10.33 16.19 0.10
CA HIS A 24 -9.95 15.39 1.26
C HIS A 24 -8.67 14.56 1.06
N LEU A 25 -8.21 14.38 -0.18
CA LEU A 25 -6.94 13.72 -0.50
C LEU A 25 -5.77 14.69 -0.67
N THR A 26 -5.94 16.00 -0.45
CA THR A 26 -4.87 17.01 -0.53
C THR A 26 -3.55 16.52 0.09
N PRO A 27 -3.54 15.89 1.29
CA PRO A 27 -2.29 15.42 1.91
C PRO A 27 -1.51 14.37 1.14
N ILE A 28 -2.12 13.67 0.17
CA ILE A 28 -1.50 12.60 -0.64
C ILE A 28 -1.66 12.81 -2.14
N ARG A 29 -2.30 13.90 -2.58
CA ARG A 29 -2.78 14.08 -3.96
C ARG A 29 -1.66 13.91 -4.98
N ASP A 30 -0.54 14.58 -4.77
CA ASP A 30 0.58 14.58 -5.71
C ASP A 30 1.19 13.18 -5.86
N ILE A 31 1.38 12.46 -4.76
CA ILE A 31 1.91 11.09 -4.77
C ILE A 31 0.90 10.15 -5.42
N PHE A 32 -0.39 10.30 -5.10
CA PHE A 32 -1.45 9.48 -5.65
C PHE A 32 -1.54 9.62 -7.19
N GLU A 33 -1.56 10.84 -7.72
CA GLU A 33 -1.64 11.07 -9.17
C GLU A 33 -0.38 10.57 -9.90
N ARG A 34 0.81 10.74 -9.29
CA ARG A 34 2.07 10.17 -9.82
C ARG A 34 2.01 8.66 -9.91
N MET A 35 1.53 7.99 -8.87
CA MET A 35 1.36 6.53 -8.86
C MET A 35 0.32 6.06 -9.87
N VAL A 36 -0.84 6.71 -9.95
CA VAL A 36 -1.88 6.38 -10.94
C VAL A 36 -1.34 6.54 -12.36
N THR A 37 -0.58 7.60 -12.63
CA THR A 37 0.07 7.83 -13.92
C THR A 37 1.07 6.71 -14.23
N ALA A 38 1.92 6.34 -13.28
CA ALA A 38 2.86 5.24 -13.44
C ALA A 38 2.15 3.90 -13.71
N PHE A 39 1.09 3.58 -12.98
CA PHE A 39 0.33 2.35 -13.20
C PHE A 39 -0.29 2.27 -14.59
N ARG A 40 -0.80 3.39 -15.11
CA ARG A 40 -1.35 3.46 -16.48
C ARG A 40 -0.29 3.25 -17.56
N GLN A 41 0.96 3.62 -17.30
CA GLN A 41 2.07 3.43 -18.23
C GLN A 41 2.68 2.03 -18.15
N LEU A 42 2.68 1.43 -16.96
CA LEU A 42 3.35 0.16 -16.70
C LEU A 42 2.46 -1.07 -16.90
N TYR A 43 1.14 -0.91 -16.89
CA TYR A 43 0.21 -2.03 -16.97
C TYR A 43 -0.73 -1.89 -18.18
N ASN A 44 -0.64 -2.85 -19.10
CA ASN A 44 -1.60 -2.99 -20.18
C ASN A 44 -2.70 -3.97 -19.74
N PRO A 45 -3.93 -3.51 -19.54
CA PRO A 45 -5.00 -4.39 -19.09
C PRO A 45 -5.35 -5.45 -20.11
N THR A 46 -5.73 -6.63 -19.62
CA THR A 46 -6.24 -7.73 -20.43
C THR A 46 -7.65 -7.44 -20.95
N GLU A 47 -8.25 -8.41 -21.61
CA GLU A 47 -9.59 -8.35 -22.20
C GLU A 47 -10.73 -8.14 -21.17
N HIS A 48 -10.54 -8.59 -19.93
CA HIS A 48 -11.59 -8.62 -18.91
C HIS A 48 -11.15 -7.86 -17.66
N LEU A 49 -11.84 -6.77 -17.38
CA LEU A 49 -11.60 -5.88 -16.24
C LEU A 49 -12.66 -6.10 -15.17
N THR A 50 -12.33 -5.80 -13.92
CA THR A 50 -13.29 -5.88 -12.81
C THR A 50 -13.25 -4.61 -12.00
N LEU A 51 -14.43 -4.07 -11.69
CA LEU A 51 -14.60 -2.91 -10.83
C LEU A 51 -15.42 -3.32 -9.62
N ASN A 52 -14.83 -3.14 -8.45
CA ASN A 52 -15.44 -3.44 -7.16
C ASN A 52 -14.86 -2.51 -6.07
N GLU A 53 -15.47 -2.47 -4.88
CA GLU A 53 -14.88 -1.73 -3.78
C GLU A 53 -13.63 -2.41 -3.19
N ALA A 54 -12.67 -1.59 -2.78
CA ALA A 54 -11.52 -2.01 -2.00
C ALA A 54 -11.51 -1.22 -0.68
N LEU A 55 -11.44 -1.95 0.44
CA LEU A 55 -11.43 -1.39 1.78
C LEU A 55 -10.05 -1.62 2.42
N GLU A 56 -9.34 -0.55 2.79
CA GLU A 56 -8.13 -0.66 3.61
C GLU A 56 -8.49 -0.48 5.08
N ALA A 57 -8.14 -1.46 5.91
CA ALA A 57 -8.44 -1.47 7.33
C ALA A 57 -7.84 -0.25 8.03
N PHE A 58 -8.67 0.59 8.65
CA PHE A 58 -8.25 1.79 9.36
C PHE A 58 -9.33 2.20 10.37
N ARG A 59 -8.91 2.58 11.57
CA ARG A 59 -9.80 3.00 12.67
C ARG A 59 -9.49 4.40 13.21
N GLY A 60 -8.53 5.11 12.61
CA GLY A 60 -8.21 6.48 13.00
C GLY A 60 -9.17 7.49 12.40
N ILE A 61 -8.94 8.76 12.68
CA ILE A 61 -9.76 9.87 12.19
C ILE A 61 -9.45 10.11 10.71
N CYS A 62 -10.45 9.96 9.86
CA CYS A 62 -10.40 10.29 8.44
C CYS A 62 -11.83 10.45 7.90
N GLY A 63 -12.07 11.47 7.05
CA GLY A 63 -13.41 11.83 6.56
C GLY A 63 -14.09 10.79 5.65
N PHE A 64 -13.37 9.73 5.25
CA PHE A 64 -13.86 8.68 4.38
C PHE A 64 -13.67 7.26 4.96
N VAL A 65 -13.57 7.14 6.29
CA VAL A 65 -13.72 5.84 6.96
C VAL A 65 -15.18 5.40 6.90
N GLN A 66 -15.40 4.15 6.48
CA GLN A 66 -16.72 3.54 6.43
C GLN A 66 -16.76 2.25 7.22
N TYR A 67 -17.95 1.93 7.73
CA TYR A 67 -18.28 0.63 8.30
C TYR A 67 -18.89 -0.28 7.23
N ILE A 68 -18.25 -1.42 6.95
CA ILE A 68 -18.73 -2.42 6.00
C ILE A 68 -18.83 -3.77 6.74
N PRO A 69 -20.04 -4.17 7.20
CA PRO A 69 -20.21 -5.33 8.09
C PRO A 69 -19.72 -6.65 7.49
N LEU A 70 -19.81 -6.81 6.17
CA LEU A 70 -19.47 -8.04 5.45
C LEU A 70 -17.98 -8.19 5.14
N LYS A 71 -17.16 -7.15 5.35
CA LYS A 71 -15.71 -7.24 5.12
C LYS A 71 -15.00 -7.74 6.39
N PRO A 72 -13.90 -8.51 6.27
CA PRO A 72 -13.14 -8.99 7.42
C PRO A 72 -12.68 -7.86 8.37
N ALA A 73 -12.19 -6.77 7.77
CA ALA A 73 -11.99 -5.51 8.47
C ALA A 73 -13.26 -4.68 8.36
N LYS A 74 -14.05 -4.62 9.43
CA LYS A 74 -15.34 -3.90 9.40
C LYS A 74 -15.22 -2.39 9.25
N TYR A 75 -14.10 -1.80 9.66
CA TYR A 75 -13.84 -0.36 9.55
C TYR A 75 -12.62 -0.12 8.67
N GLY A 76 -12.75 0.77 7.70
CA GLY A 76 -11.65 1.11 6.82
C GLY A 76 -11.90 2.31 5.92
N MET A 77 -10.83 2.77 5.29
CA MET A 77 -10.90 3.79 4.25
C MET A 77 -11.48 3.14 3.00
N ASN A 78 -12.67 3.57 2.60
CA ASN A 78 -13.28 3.11 1.35
C ASN A 78 -13.01 4.15 0.24
N LYS A 79 -12.27 3.74 -0.80
CA LYS A 79 -11.93 4.62 -1.94
C LYS A 79 -13.18 5.05 -2.72
N THR A 80 -14.26 4.26 -2.72
CA THR A 80 -15.51 4.63 -3.42
C THR A 80 -16.38 5.63 -2.65
N ALA A 81 -16.14 5.79 -1.35
CA ALA A 81 -16.81 6.78 -0.51
C ALA A 81 -16.52 8.23 -0.92
N MET A 82 -15.48 8.45 -1.73
CA MET A 82 -15.06 9.77 -2.20
C MET A 82 -15.90 10.28 -3.38
N PHE A 83 -16.76 9.43 -3.95
CA PHE A 83 -17.57 9.75 -5.13
C PHE A 83 -19.06 9.77 -4.80
N ILE A 84 -19.78 10.73 -5.39
CA ILE A 84 -21.19 11.01 -5.06
C ILE A 84 -22.13 9.98 -5.71
N LYS A 85 -21.80 9.48 -6.92
CA LYS A 85 -22.68 8.58 -7.69
C LYS A 85 -21.91 7.38 -8.28
N PRO A 86 -22.45 6.14 -8.18
CA PRO A 86 -21.85 4.94 -8.78
C PRO A 86 -21.66 5.04 -10.29
N HIS A 87 -22.57 5.73 -10.98
CA HIS A 87 -22.51 5.95 -12.42
C HIS A 87 -21.23 6.71 -12.82
N ASP A 88 -21.00 7.85 -12.19
CA ASP A 88 -19.90 8.76 -12.54
C ASP A 88 -18.53 8.17 -12.21
N ILE A 89 -18.41 7.46 -11.08
CA ILE A 89 -17.17 6.76 -10.72
C ILE A 89 -16.87 5.64 -11.73
N THR A 90 -17.87 4.86 -12.16
CA THR A 90 -17.64 3.80 -13.13
C THR A 90 -17.19 4.35 -14.47
N LEU A 91 -17.83 5.40 -14.99
CA LEU A 91 -17.38 6.06 -16.22
C LEU A 91 -15.96 6.62 -16.09
N ARG A 92 -15.65 7.30 -14.97
CA ARG A 92 -14.31 7.86 -14.74
C ARG A 92 -13.22 6.78 -14.66
N LEU A 93 -13.51 5.66 -14.00
CA LEU A 93 -12.56 4.55 -13.88
C LEU A 93 -12.41 3.75 -15.18
N ALA A 94 -13.48 3.65 -15.98
CA ALA A 94 -13.47 2.96 -17.26
C ALA A 94 -12.93 3.82 -18.42
N ALA A 95 -12.89 5.15 -18.28
CA ALA A 95 -12.42 6.07 -19.31
C ALA A 95 -11.09 5.68 -19.99
N PRO A 96 -10.04 5.20 -19.26
CA PRO A 96 -8.78 4.79 -19.88
C PRO A 96 -8.88 3.60 -20.85
N VAL A 97 -9.98 2.84 -20.83
CA VAL A 97 -10.18 1.65 -21.66
C VAL A 97 -11.32 1.81 -22.67
N PHE A 98 -11.83 3.03 -22.83
CA PHE A 98 -12.79 3.34 -23.88
C PHE A 98 -12.18 3.17 -25.28
N GLY A 99 -12.97 2.69 -26.22
CA GLY A 99 -12.56 2.44 -27.60
C GLY A 99 -11.81 1.12 -27.82
N THR A 100 -11.48 0.37 -26.76
CA THR A 100 -10.58 -0.77 -26.89
C THR A 100 -11.29 -2.12 -27.06
N GLY A 101 -12.62 -2.18 -27.01
CA GLY A 101 -13.38 -3.43 -27.16
C GLY A 101 -13.32 -4.37 -25.94
N ARG A 102 -12.85 -3.90 -24.79
CA ARG A 102 -12.71 -4.71 -23.57
C ARG A 102 -14.05 -4.96 -22.87
N ASN A 103 -14.07 -5.92 -21.94
CA ASN A 103 -15.18 -6.15 -21.04
C ASN A 103 -14.91 -5.58 -19.63
N LEU A 104 -15.95 -5.02 -19.01
CA LEU A 104 -15.96 -4.57 -17.63
C LEU A 104 -16.96 -5.39 -16.81
N THR A 105 -16.47 -6.07 -15.77
CA THR A 105 -17.29 -6.79 -14.81
C THR A 105 -17.54 -5.95 -13.55
N THR A 106 -18.79 -5.79 -13.12
CA THR A 106 -19.16 -4.95 -11.96
C THR A 106 -20.13 -5.63 -10.99
N ASP A 107 -20.07 -5.24 -9.71
CA ASP A 107 -21.08 -5.63 -8.72
C ASP A 107 -22.33 -4.72 -8.78
N ASN A 108 -23.41 -5.17 -8.12
CA ASN A 108 -24.74 -4.56 -8.09
C ASN A 108 -24.82 -3.09 -7.65
N TRP A 109 -23.81 -2.59 -6.92
CA TRP A 109 -23.78 -1.19 -6.52
C TRP A 109 -23.50 -0.27 -7.72
N TYR A 110 -22.71 -0.75 -8.67
CA TYR A 110 -22.29 -0.02 -9.86
C TYR A 110 -23.26 -0.22 -11.03
N THR A 111 -23.77 -1.44 -11.21
CA THR A 111 -24.54 -1.81 -12.40
C THR A 111 -25.91 -1.11 -12.49
N SER A 112 -26.21 -0.55 -13.65
CA SER A 112 -27.54 -0.03 -14.02
C SER A 112 -27.69 0.05 -15.53
N VAL A 113 -28.93 0.06 -16.04
CA VAL A 113 -29.18 0.13 -17.48
C VAL A 113 -28.59 1.39 -18.13
N PRO A 114 -28.79 2.61 -17.59
CA PRO A 114 -28.20 3.83 -18.17
C PRO A 114 -26.66 3.77 -18.25
N LEU A 115 -26.02 3.28 -17.17
CA LEU A 115 -24.56 3.13 -17.15
C LEU A 115 -24.09 2.17 -18.24
N THR A 116 -24.78 1.05 -18.41
CA THR A 116 -24.42 0.03 -19.38
C THR A 116 -24.53 0.55 -20.82
N GLU A 117 -25.54 1.36 -21.11
CA GLU A 117 -25.68 2.03 -22.42
C GLU A 117 -24.53 3.01 -22.68
N ASP A 118 -24.15 3.82 -21.68
CA ASP A 118 -23.06 4.78 -21.82
C ASP A 118 -21.68 4.11 -21.96
N ILE A 119 -21.44 3.02 -21.24
CA ILE A 119 -20.24 2.20 -21.40
C ILE A 119 -20.19 1.56 -22.80
N LEU A 120 -21.33 1.06 -23.30
CA LEU A 120 -21.41 0.44 -24.63
C LEU A 120 -21.17 1.44 -25.76
N LYS A 121 -21.67 2.67 -25.66
CA LYS A 121 -21.37 3.77 -26.61
C LYS A 121 -19.87 4.00 -26.77
N ASN A 122 -19.11 3.73 -25.70
CA ASN A 122 -17.65 3.86 -25.67
C ASN A 122 -16.91 2.57 -26.07
N LYS A 123 -17.56 1.63 -26.77
CA LYS A 123 -16.97 0.36 -27.25
C LYS A 123 -16.35 -0.48 -26.13
N VAL A 124 -17.02 -0.53 -24.98
CA VAL A 124 -16.69 -1.42 -23.87
C VAL A 124 -17.96 -2.20 -23.52
N SER A 125 -17.84 -3.51 -23.35
CA SER A 125 -18.97 -4.31 -22.88
C SER A 125 -19.01 -4.31 -21.34
N LEU A 126 -20.19 -4.44 -20.75
CA LEU A 126 -20.36 -4.53 -19.31
C LEU A 126 -21.09 -5.82 -18.95
N VAL A 127 -20.62 -6.53 -17.92
CA VAL A 127 -21.31 -7.64 -17.28
C VAL A 127 -21.42 -7.35 -15.79
N GLY A 128 -22.61 -7.36 -15.21
CA GLY A 128 -22.72 -7.13 -13.78
C GLY A 128 -24.03 -7.58 -13.18
N THR A 129 -24.04 -7.80 -11.88
CA THR A 129 -25.30 -8.09 -11.18
C THR A 129 -26.10 -6.81 -10.99
N MET A 130 -27.43 -6.89 -10.87
CA MET A 130 -28.30 -5.75 -10.53
C MET A 130 -29.12 -6.00 -9.27
N LYS A 131 -29.34 -4.94 -8.48
CA LYS A 131 -30.25 -5.01 -7.32
C LYS A 131 -31.70 -5.14 -7.77
N LYS A 132 -32.47 -6.01 -7.11
CA LYS A 132 -33.89 -6.30 -7.42
C LYS A 132 -34.80 -5.07 -7.41
N ASN A 133 -34.45 -4.02 -6.68
CA ASN A 133 -35.27 -2.82 -6.56
C ASN A 133 -34.99 -1.76 -7.63
N LYS A 134 -34.18 -2.05 -8.66
CA LYS A 134 -33.95 -1.11 -9.76
C LYS A 134 -35.22 -0.99 -10.62
N PRO A 135 -35.64 0.24 -10.98
CA PRO A 135 -36.87 0.46 -11.74
C PRO A 135 -36.81 -0.09 -13.16
N ASP A 136 -35.61 -0.25 -13.71
CA ASP A 136 -35.38 -0.76 -15.07
C ASP A 136 -35.61 -2.28 -15.19
N ILE A 137 -35.96 -2.95 -14.09
CA ILE A 137 -36.21 -4.39 -14.06
C ILE A 137 -37.72 -4.64 -14.24
N PRO A 138 -38.12 -5.40 -15.28
CA PRO A 138 -39.51 -5.79 -15.47
C PRO A 138 -40.10 -6.54 -14.24
N PRO A 139 -41.36 -6.34 -13.82
CA PRO A 139 -41.95 -7.07 -12.69
C PRO A 139 -42.00 -8.60 -12.89
N GLU A 140 -42.04 -9.06 -14.14
CA GLU A 140 -41.97 -10.47 -14.55
C GLU A 140 -40.56 -11.02 -14.39
N MET A 141 -39.59 -10.10 -14.43
CA MET A 141 -38.30 -10.22 -13.80
C MET A 141 -38.47 -10.08 -12.25
N MET A 142 -39.38 -10.75 -11.51
CA MET A 142 -39.31 -10.89 -10.02
C MET A 142 -39.54 -12.34 -9.55
N LEU A 143 -38.98 -12.74 -8.39
CA LEU A 143 -39.11 -14.12 -7.86
C LEU A 143 -40.54 -14.41 -7.37
N LYS A 144 -41.16 -15.49 -7.88
CA LYS A 144 -42.40 -16.09 -7.35
C LYS A 144 -42.07 -17.36 -6.56
N LYS A 145 -42.90 -17.75 -5.58
CA LYS A 145 -42.65 -18.88 -4.66
C LYS A 145 -42.58 -20.24 -5.36
N ASP A 146 -43.16 -20.37 -6.55
CA ASP A 146 -43.40 -21.67 -7.21
C ASP A 146 -42.40 -21.96 -8.35
N ARG A 147 -41.15 -21.49 -8.22
CA ARG A 147 -40.14 -21.64 -9.28
C ARG A 147 -39.40 -22.97 -9.16
N GLU A 148 -39.28 -23.70 -10.28
CA GLU A 148 -38.43 -24.89 -10.39
C GLU A 148 -36.95 -24.58 -10.11
N VAL A 149 -36.30 -25.47 -9.36
CA VAL A 149 -34.87 -25.38 -9.02
C VAL A 149 -34.04 -25.55 -10.29
N TYR A 150 -33.04 -24.67 -10.50
CA TYR A 150 -32.20 -24.59 -11.71
C TYR A 150 -32.90 -24.14 -13.00
N SER A 151 -34.11 -23.58 -12.91
CA SER A 151 -34.67 -22.82 -14.03
C SER A 151 -33.94 -21.47 -14.18
N PHE A 152 -33.61 -21.07 -15.41
CA PHE A 152 -33.05 -19.76 -15.75
C PHE A 152 -34.02 -19.04 -16.69
N LYS A 153 -34.13 -17.73 -16.57
CA LYS A 153 -34.86 -16.92 -17.54
C LYS A 153 -33.93 -15.86 -18.07
N PHE A 154 -33.96 -15.69 -19.38
CA PHE A 154 -33.17 -14.71 -20.09
C PHE A 154 -34.13 -13.67 -20.64
N ALA A 155 -34.00 -12.45 -20.14
CA ALA A 155 -34.64 -11.30 -20.75
C ALA A 155 -33.60 -10.59 -21.62
N PHE A 156 -33.53 -10.99 -22.88
CA PHE A 156 -33.17 -10.05 -23.94
C PHE A 156 -34.40 -9.14 -24.10
N ARG A 157 -34.24 -7.85 -24.43
CA ARG A 157 -35.36 -6.87 -24.43
C ARG A 157 -36.71 -7.54 -24.82
N LYS A 158 -37.64 -7.59 -23.83
CA LYS A 158 -38.83 -8.46 -23.64
C LYS A 158 -38.53 -9.96 -23.34
N ASP A 159 -38.58 -10.59 -22.16
CA ASP A 159 -39.15 -10.37 -20.81
C ASP A 159 -38.63 -11.51 -19.83
N MET A 160 -38.71 -11.32 -18.49
CA MET A 160 -38.76 -12.34 -17.36
C MET A 160 -37.50 -12.97 -16.63
N MET A 161 -37.59 -13.24 -15.29
CA MET A 161 -36.57 -13.25 -14.14
C MET A 161 -35.62 -14.41 -13.71
N ALA A 162 -34.43 -14.10 -13.12
CA ALA A 162 -33.80 -14.41 -11.77
C ALA A 162 -32.31 -14.00 -11.75
N VAL A 163 -31.60 -14.00 -10.58
CA VAL A 163 -30.23 -13.42 -10.34
C VAL A 163 -29.83 -12.51 -11.48
N ILE A 164 -30.23 -11.25 -11.36
CA ILE A 164 -30.22 -10.36 -12.52
C ILE A 164 -28.78 -10.07 -12.88
N LEU A 165 -28.36 -10.63 -14.00
CA LEU A 165 -27.13 -10.26 -14.68
C LEU A 165 -27.54 -9.40 -15.87
N LEU A 166 -26.94 -8.21 -15.92
CA LEU A 166 -26.99 -7.35 -17.09
C LEU A 166 -25.69 -7.57 -17.87
N SER A 167 -25.81 -7.94 -19.14
CA SER A 167 -24.65 -8.12 -20.03
C SER A 167 -24.90 -7.47 -21.38
N THR A 168 -23.91 -6.74 -21.88
CA THR A 168 -23.86 -6.32 -23.30
C THR A 168 -22.92 -7.16 -24.15
N MET A 169 -22.32 -8.20 -23.55
CA MET A 169 -21.37 -9.10 -24.21
C MET A 169 -22.03 -10.39 -24.70
N HIS A 170 -23.09 -10.85 -24.01
CA HIS A 170 -23.78 -12.10 -24.30
C HIS A 170 -25.13 -11.81 -24.96
N HIS A 171 -25.40 -12.45 -26.10
CA HIS A 171 -26.60 -12.22 -26.90
C HIS A 171 -27.48 -13.47 -27.06
N ASP A 172 -27.14 -14.56 -26.39
CA ASP A 172 -27.86 -15.83 -26.44
C ASP A 172 -28.11 -16.43 -25.05
N ALA A 173 -29.01 -17.40 -25.01
CA ALA A 173 -29.35 -18.17 -23.82
C ALA A 173 -28.48 -19.44 -23.66
N SER A 174 -27.24 -19.41 -24.16
CA SER A 174 -26.37 -20.59 -24.14
C SER A 174 -26.14 -21.09 -22.71
N ILE A 175 -26.15 -22.42 -22.58
CA ILE A 175 -25.86 -23.13 -21.33
C ILE A 175 -24.43 -23.64 -21.41
N ASP A 176 -23.69 -23.47 -20.31
CA ASP A 176 -22.35 -24.01 -20.17
C ASP A 176 -22.42 -25.51 -19.85
N GLU A 177 -22.11 -26.34 -20.85
CA GLU A 177 -22.12 -27.81 -20.74
C GLU A 177 -21.20 -28.33 -19.64
N LEU A 178 -20.12 -27.60 -19.29
CA LEU A 178 -19.19 -27.98 -18.22
C LEU A 178 -19.84 -28.00 -16.84
N THR A 179 -21.01 -27.38 -16.71
CA THR A 179 -21.75 -27.31 -15.45
C THR A 179 -22.65 -28.52 -15.20
N GLY A 180 -22.76 -29.43 -16.19
CA GLY A 180 -23.51 -30.69 -16.09
C GLY A 180 -24.94 -30.47 -15.62
N HIS A 181 -25.34 -31.19 -14.57
CA HIS A 181 -26.70 -31.12 -13.99
C HIS A 181 -27.12 -29.74 -13.49
N LYS A 182 -26.19 -28.79 -13.30
CA LYS A 182 -26.51 -27.42 -12.85
C LYS A 182 -26.97 -26.50 -13.98
N GLN A 183 -26.69 -26.89 -15.24
CA GLN A 183 -27.14 -26.21 -16.47
C GLN A 183 -27.03 -24.69 -16.40
N LYS A 184 -25.90 -24.17 -15.91
CA LYS A 184 -25.77 -22.71 -15.70
C LYS A 184 -25.60 -22.01 -17.05
N PRO A 185 -26.21 -20.82 -17.21
CA PRO A 185 -25.95 -19.97 -18.36
C PRO A 185 -24.47 -19.59 -18.51
N SER A 186 -24.00 -19.48 -19.76
CA SER A 186 -22.64 -19.03 -20.08
C SER A 186 -22.33 -17.66 -19.46
N VAL A 187 -23.31 -16.74 -19.43
CA VAL A 187 -23.15 -15.42 -18.78
C VAL A 187 -22.91 -15.53 -17.27
N VAL A 188 -23.49 -16.53 -16.60
CA VAL A 188 -23.29 -16.77 -15.17
C VAL A 188 -21.90 -17.36 -14.92
N THR A 189 -21.44 -18.26 -15.76
CA THR A 189 -20.09 -18.85 -15.61
C THR A 189 -19.02 -17.82 -15.94
N PHE A 190 -19.22 -17.01 -16.99
CA PHE A 190 -18.39 -15.85 -17.30
C PHE A 190 -18.28 -14.87 -16.13
N TYR A 191 -19.43 -14.39 -15.60
CA TYR A 191 -19.43 -13.47 -14.46
C TYR A 191 -18.73 -14.05 -13.23
N ASN A 192 -18.94 -15.33 -12.94
CA ASN A 192 -18.26 -15.98 -11.81
C ASN A 192 -16.74 -16.09 -12.01
N GLY A 193 -16.28 -16.25 -13.26
CA GLY A 193 -14.87 -16.26 -13.62
C GLY A 193 -14.21 -14.89 -13.49
N THR A 194 -14.92 -13.81 -13.81
CA THR A 194 -14.32 -12.46 -13.85
C THR A 194 -14.50 -11.67 -12.55
N LYS A 195 -15.62 -11.82 -11.81
CA LYS A 195 -15.96 -10.99 -10.62
C LYS A 195 -14.92 -11.01 -9.50
N GLY A 196 -14.03 -12.00 -9.47
CA GLY A 196 -13.04 -12.20 -8.40
C GLY A 196 -11.78 -11.34 -8.50
N GLY A 197 -11.61 -10.54 -9.55
CA GLY A 197 -10.36 -9.80 -9.81
C GLY A 197 -9.90 -8.92 -8.64
N VAL A 198 -10.78 -8.01 -8.18
CA VAL A 198 -10.46 -7.08 -7.08
C VAL A 198 -10.24 -7.80 -5.75
N ASP A 199 -11.05 -8.81 -5.43
CA ASP A 199 -10.90 -9.59 -4.20
C ASP A 199 -9.58 -10.38 -4.19
N THR A 200 -9.15 -10.88 -5.36
CA THR A 200 -7.87 -11.58 -5.53
C THR A 200 -6.69 -10.62 -5.37
N ALA A 201 -6.79 -9.42 -5.93
CA ALA A 201 -5.85 -8.32 -5.69
C ALA A 201 -5.72 -8.03 -4.19
N GLY A 202 -6.86 -7.95 -3.49
CA GLY A 202 -6.94 -7.71 -2.05
C GLY A 202 -6.27 -8.82 -1.23
N LYS A 203 -6.53 -10.09 -1.55
CA LYS A 203 -5.87 -11.25 -0.92
C LYS A 203 -4.35 -11.21 -1.11
N ASN A 204 -3.88 -10.89 -2.32
CA ASN A 204 -2.46 -10.76 -2.60
C ASN A 204 -1.81 -9.62 -1.80
N CYS A 205 -2.47 -8.47 -1.69
CA CYS A 205 -2.00 -7.34 -0.89
C CYS A 205 -1.96 -7.68 0.61
N ALA A 206 -2.94 -8.44 1.12
CA ALA A 206 -2.96 -8.87 2.52
C ALA A 206 -1.80 -9.82 2.84
N ALA A 207 -1.44 -10.71 1.90
CA ALA A 207 -0.33 -11.65 2.07
C ALA A 207 1.05 -10.98 2.10
N THR A 208 1.22 -9.80 1.50
CA THR A 208 2.48 -9.02 1.47
C THR A 208 2.44 -7.79 2.37
N SER A 209 1.60 -7.79 3.41
CA SER A 209 1.30 -6.57 4.13
C SER A 209 2.47 -6.09 5.01
N CYS A 210 2.93 -4.87 4.75
CA CYS A 210 3.82 -4.10 5.63
C CYS A 210 3.05 -3.11 6.54
N SER A 211 1.71 -3.21 6.62
CA SER A 211 0.91 -2.28 7.43
C SER A 211 1.26 -2.38 8.92
N SER A 212 1.55 -1.24 9.52
CA SER A 212 1.71 -1.05 10.95
C SER A 212 0.53 -0.27 11.53
N ARG A 213 0.30 -0.41 12.84
CA ARG A 213 -0.72 0.38 13.53
C ARG A 213 -0.33 1.86 13.48
N THR A 214 -1.17 2.68 12.86
CA THR A 214 -0.97 4.12 12.72
C THR A 214 -2.27 4.87 13.02
N ASN A 215 -2.15 6.06 13.62
CA ASN A 215 -3.27 6.99 13.78
C ASN A 215 -3.40 7.96 12.59
N ARG A 216 -2.44 7.93 11.66
CA ARG A 216 -2.42 8.80 10.47
C ARG A 216 -2.89 8.03 9.25
N TRP A 217 -4.03 8.45 8.70
CA TRP A 217 -4.65 7.79 7.55
C TRP A 217 -3.76 7.84 6.31
N THR A 218 -2.99 8.92 6.13
CA THR A 218 -2.01 9.10 5.04
C THR A 218 -0.97 7.97 5.04
N MET A 219 -0.44 7.60 6.20
CA MET A 219 0.50 6.48 6.33
C MET A 219 -0.15 5.13 6.05
N SER A 220 -1.40 4.94 6.47
CA SER A 220 -2.15 3.73 6.15
C SER A 220 -2.40 3.62 4.65
N PHE A 221 -2.64 4.75 3.98
CA PHE A 221 -2.81 4.82 2.54
C PHE A 221 -1.51 4.50 1.78
N HIS A 222 -0.37 5.07 2.20
CA HIS A 222 0.91 4.76 1.57
C HIS A 222 1.27 3.28 1.67
N SER A 223 1.12 2.69 2.86
CA SER A 223 1.29 1.23 3.04
C SER A 223 0.39 0.42 2.11
N ARG A 224 -0.85 0.88 1.86
CA ARG A 224 -1.74 0.24 0.90
C ARG A 224 -1.21 0.32 -0.53
N MET A 225 -0.70 1.48 -0.95
CA MET A 225 -0.15 1.70 -2.29
C MET A 225 1.09 0.85 -2.54
N ASP A 226 2.01 0.75 -1.58
CA ASP A 226 3.22 -0.08 -1.69
C ASP A 226 2.87 -1.55 -2.00
N LYS A 227 1.79 -2.06 -1.41
CA LYS A 227 1.26 -3.40 -1.69
C LYS A 227 0.69 -3.51 -3.12
N GLU A 228 -0.04 -2.49 -3.59
CA GLU A 228 -0.58 -2.47 -4.96
C GLU A 228 0.54 -2.49 -6.00
N VAL A 229 1.62 -1.73 -5.78
CA VAL A 229 2.82 -1.73 -6.64
C VAL A 229 3.40 -3.14 -6.74
N CYS A 230 3.57 -3.83 -5.61
CA CYS A 230 4.11 -5.19 -5.59
C CYS A 230 3.21 -6.18 -6.35
N VAL A 231 1.89 -6.09 -6.18
CA VAL A 231 0.96 -6.97 -6.89
C VAL A 231 0.99 -6.73 -8.40
N ILE A 232 0.99 -5.46 -8.84
CA ILE A 232 1.07 -5.09 -10.25
C ILE A 232 2.37 -5.59 -10.88
N TYR A 233 3.51 -5.40 -10.19
CA TYR A 233 4.80 -5.89 -10.67
C TYR A 233 4.78 -7.41 -10.87
N ILE A 234 4.24 -8.16 -9.91
CA ILE A 234 4.16 -9.62 -9.99
C ILE A 234 3.31 -10.06 -11.18
N TRP A 235 2.16 -9.43 -11.39
CA TRP A 235 1.29 -9.76 -12.52
C TRP A 235 1.89 -9.42 -13.88
N ASN A 236 2.66 -8.33 -13.98
CA ASN A 236 3.35 -7.97 -15.22
C ASN A 236 4.50 -8.91 -15.58
N ASN A 237 5.10 -9.57 -14.59
CA ASN A 237 6.29 -10.40 -14.76
C ASN A 237 5.99 -11.88 -14.51
N GLU A 238 4.77 -12.33 -14.78
CA GLU A 238 4.32 -13.70 -14.52
C GLU A 238 5.14 -14.78 -15.27
N LYS A 239 5.78 -14.43 -16.39
CA LYS A 239 6.73 -15.32 -17.10
C LYS A 239 8.06 -15.54 -16.34
N ASP A 240 8.39 -14.68 -15.40
CA ASP A 240 9.53 -14.78 -14.48
C ASP A 240 9.14 -15.56 -13.19
N SER A 241 8.01 -16.28 -13.20
CA SER A 241 7.37 -17.02 -12.09
C SER A 241 8.26 -17.98 -11.29
N LEU A 242 9.50 -18.24 -11.73
CA LEU A 242 10.49 -18.96 -10.93
C LEU A 242 11.05 -18.13 -9.77
N ARG A 243 10.98 -16.79 -9.83
CA ARG A 243 11.28 -15.95 -8.66
C ARG A 243 10.04 -15.86 -7.80
N SER A 244 10.09 -16.50 -6.62
CA SER A 244 9.02 -16.37 -5.65
C SER A 244 8.81 -14.88 -5.29
N ARG A 245 7.57 -14.45 -5.09
CA ARG A 245 7.20 -13.12 -4.53
C ARG A 245 8.12 -12.69 -3.37
N ARG A 246 8.54 -13.66 -2.56
CA ARG A 246 9.48 -13.50 -1.45
C ARG A 246 10.87 -13.05 -1.90
N GLU A 247 11.39 -13.61 -3.00
CA GLU A 247 12.68 -13.22 -3.58
C GLU A 247 12.65 -11.80 -4.14
N LEU A 248 11.56 -11.41 -4.80
CA LEU A 248 11.39 -10.03 -5.27
C LEU A 248 11.48 -9.04 -4.11
N LEU A 249 10.66 -9.25 -3.07
CA LEU A 249 10.66 -8.39 -1.88
C LEU A 249 12.03 -8.38 -1.18
N ARG A 250 12.72 -9.52 -1.18
CA ARG A 250 14.08 -9.62 -0.63
C ARG A 250 15.09 -8.85 -1.47
N SER A 251 15.02 -8.89 -2.80
CA SER A 251 15.90 -8.13 -3.69
C SER A 251 15.66 -6.63 -3.55
N LEU A 252 14.39 -6.22 -3.63
CA LEU A 252 13.98 -4.84 -3.46
C LEU A 252 14.43 -4.27 -2.11
N GLY A 253 14.23 -5.03 -1.02
CA GLY A 253 14.69 -4.61 0.30
C GLY A 253 16.21 -4.43 0.38
N LYS A 254 17.00 -5.25 -0.31
CA LYS A 254 18.45 -5.09 -0.37
C LYS A 254 18.88 -3.86 -1.17
N GLU A 255 18.25 -3.63 -2.32
CA GLU A 255 18.55 -2.48 -3.18
C GLU A 255 18.20 -1.15 -2.49
N LEU A 256 17.03 -1.07 -1.84
CA LEU A 256 16.61 0.10 -1.06
C LEU A 256 17.51 0.35 0.16
N LEU A 257 18.09 -0.71 0.75
CA LEU A 257 19.01 -0.58 1.88
C LEU A 257 20.42 -0.16 1.43
N ARG A 258 20.88 -0.56 0.24
CA ARG A 258 22.28 -0.39 -0.19
C ARG A 258 22.75 1.06 -0.05
N GLU A 259 22.07 1.99 -0.71
CA GLU A 259 22.44 3.42 -0.69
C GLU A 259 22.43 3.99 0.74
N GLN A 260 21.44 3.61 1.55
CA GLN A 260 21.33 4.09 2.93
C GLN A 260 22.44 3.55 3.83
N LEU A 261 22.89 2.31 3.61
CA LEU A 261 24.02 1.73 4.31
C LEU A 261 25.33 2.40 3.90
N GLU A 262 25.52 2.68 2.61
CA GLU A 262 26.68 3.41 2.08
C GLU A 262 26.79 4.81 2.69
N ILE A 263 25.71 5.58 2.71
CA ILE A 263 25.67 6.91 3.34
C ILE A 263 26.02 6.81 4.83
N ARG A 264 25.42 5.86 5.55
CA ARG A 264 25.66 5.68 7.00
C ARG A 264 27.09 5.27 7.32
N LEU A 265 27.75 4.52 6.43
CA LEU A 265 29.16 4.14 6.59
C LEU A 265 30.09 5.35 6.57
N GLN A 266 29.74 6.41 5.83
CA GLN A 266 30.51 7.66 5.76
C GLN A 266 30.35 8.56 7.00
N ILE A 267 29.33 8.32 7.83
CA ILE A 267 29.09 9.16 9.01
C ILE A 267 30.15 8.82 10.08
N ARG A 268 31.09 9.76 10.28
CA ARG A 268 32.04 9.73 11.39
C ARG A 268 31.33 10.01 12.72
N THR A 269 30.61 9.02 13.22
CA THR A 269 30.13 9.02 14.60
C THR A 269 31.20 8.42 15.51
N GLY A 270 31.29 8.88 16.77
CA GLY A 270 32.11 8.22 17.80
C GLY A 270 31.61 6.83 18.20
N ILE A 271 30.61 6.28 17.50
CA ILE A 271 30.01 4.97 17.77
C ILE A 271 30.74 3.93 16.91
N GLN A 272 31.89 3.47 17.39
CA GLN A 272 32.70 2.43 16.72
C GLN A 272 31.91 1.16 16.39
N GLU A 273 30.86 0.85 17.17
CA GLU A 273 30.02 -0.33 16.97
C GLU A 273 29.03 -0.21 15.80
N LEU A 274 28.69 1.01 15.34
CA LEU A 274 27.70 1.19 14.26
C LEU A 274 28.27 0.73 12.92
N GLN A 275 29.51 1.09 12.59
CA GLN A 275 30.17 0.68 11.35
C GLN A 275 30.38 -0.83 11.29
N LYS A 276 30.85 -1.45 12.39
CA LYS A 276 30.97 -2.91 12.51
C LYS A 276 29.62 -3.61 12.34
N THR A 277 28.57 -3.07 12.96
CA THR A 277 27.21 -3.60 12.85
C THR A 277 26.69 -3.52 11.42
N ILE A 278 26.89 -2.39 10.74
CA ILE A 278 26.49 -2.21 9.34
C ILE A 278 27.21 -3.21 8.44
N GLN A 279 28.54 -3.33 8.55
CA GLN A 279 29.33 -4.29 7.77
C GLN A 279 28.90 -5.74 8.02
N THR A 280 28.67 -6.11 9.29
CA THR A 280 28.19 -7.46 9.65
C THR A 280 26.82 -7.75 9.05
N CYS A 281 25.89 -6.79 9.12
CA CYS A 281 24.56 -6.91 8.55
C CYS A 281 24.58 -6.98 7.02
N ALA A 282 25.39 -6.15 6.37
CA ALA A 282 25.55 -6.15 4.91
C ALA A 282 26.09 -7.51 4.42
N SER A 283 27.11 -8.06 5.08
CA SER A 283 27.65 -9.40 4.80
C SER A 283 26.60 -10.50 4.98
N ARG A 284 25.86 -10.50 6.09
CA ARG A 284 24.77 -11.48 6.34
C ARG A 284 23.67 -11.41 5.29
N LEU A 285 23.32 -10.20 4.84
CA LEU A 285 22.27 -9.98 3.84
C LEU A 285 22.78 -10.12 2.40
N ARG A 286 24.11 -10.28 2.20
CA ARG A 286 24.76 -10.26 0.88
C ARG A 286 24.42 -8.97 0.11
N ILE A 287 24.60 -7.84 0.78
CA ILE A 287 24.52 -6.50 0.19
C ILE A 287 25.96 -6.04 0.00
N ASP A 288 26.34 -5.79 -1.24
CA ASP A 288 27.64 -5.20 -1.54
C ASP A 288 27.65 -3.74 -1.07
N VAL A 289 28.60 -3.42 -0.19
CA VAL A 289 28.84 -2.07 0.34
C VAL A 289 30.34 -1.85 0.40
N PRO A 290 30.84 -0.61 0.22
CA PRO A 290 32.26 -0.32 0.27
C PRO A 290 32.88 -0.79 1.58
N LEU A 291 34.02 -1.48 1.47
CA LEU A 291 34.86 -1.81 2.62
C LEU A 291 35.44 -0.51 3.18
N VAL A 292 34.81 0.02 4.23
CA VAL A 292 35.45 1.05 5.04
C VAL A 292 36.51 0.35 5.86
N PRO A 293 37.79 0.77 5.81
CA PRO A 293 38.79 0.30 6.73
C PRO A 293 38.22 0.50 8.12
N VAL A 294 37.98 -0.59 8.85
CA VAL A 294 37.91 -0.48 10.31
C VAL A 294 39.22 0.20 10.64
N HIS A 295 39.18 1.42 11.16
CA HIS A 295 40.37 1.99 11.75
C HIS A 295 40.73 1.02 12.86
N SER A 296 41.62 0.07 12.55
CA SER A 296 42.47 -0.55 13.53
C SER A 296 43.07 0.61 14.29
N ASP A 297 43.26 0.44 15.59
CA ASP A 297 44.00 1.39 16.42
C ASP A 297 45.49 1.45 16.00
N GLY A 298 45.77 1.52 14.70
CA GLY A 298 47.04 1.93 14.13
C GLY A 298 47.19 3.43 14.32
N GLY A 299 47.66 3.82 15.50
CA GLY A 299 48.69 4.85 15.70
C GLY A 299 48.49 6.25 15.09
N VAL A 300 47.34 6.61 14.55
CA VAL A 300 47.07 8.00 14.15
C VAL A 300 46.65 8.76 15.40
N PRO A 301 47.39 9.80 15.84
CA PRO A 301 47.00 10.60 16.98
C PRO A 301 45.61 11.17 16.73
N ARG A 302 44.63 10.77 17.55
CA ARG A 302 43.32 11.42 17.57
C ARG A 302 43.54 12.82 18.13
N ASP A 303 43.47 13.83 17.28
CA ASP A 303 43.62 15.24 17.69
C ASP A 303 42.36 15.79 18.42
N GLY A 304 41.73 14.93 19.21
CA GLY A 304 40.51 15.20 19.95
C GLY A 304 40.49 14.37 21.22
N ARG A 305 40.34 15.03 22.36
CA ARG A 305 40.29 14.43 23.70
C ARG A 305 39.20 13.34 23.75
N SER A 306 39.57 12.07 23.65
CA SER A 306 38.65 10.96 23.94
C SER A 306 38.53 10.75 25.44
N ARG A 307 37.30 10.62 25.94
CA ARG A 307 37.03 10.31 27.36
C ARG A 307 37.31 8.83 27.63
N CYS A 308 37.85 8.50 28.81
CA CYS A 308 38.06 7.10 29.21
C CYS A 308 36.71 6.35 29.35
N ALA A 309 36.74 5.03 29.31
CA ALA A 309 35.55 4.17 29.37
C ALA A 309 34.66 4.44 30.61
N LEU A 310 35.25 4.88 31.73
CA LEU A 310 34.55 5.22 32.97
C LEU A 310 33.83 6.57 32.92
N CYS A 311 34.28 7.46 32.03
CA CYS A 311 33.78 8.83 31.85
C CYS A 311 32.94 9.00 30.58
N ALA A 312 32.82 7.94 29.77
CA ALA A 312 31.96 7.92 28.60
C ALA A 312 30.48 8.00 29.03
N GLY A 313 29.77 9.04 28.57
CA GLY A 313 28.34 9.24 28.86
C GLY A 313 28.01 10.06 30.10
N LYS A 314 29.01 10.58 30.84
CA LYS A 314 28.80 11.51 31.97
C LYS A 314 29.04 12.95 31.55
N ASP A 315 28.23 13.89 32.04
CA ASP A 315 28.44 15.33 31.84
C ASP A 315 29.61 15.85 32.69
N GLU A 316 30.26 16.93 32.28
CA GLU A 316 31.48 17.46 32.92
C GLU A 316 31.29 17.78 34.42
N ARG A 317 30.08 18.17 34.83
CA ARG A 317 29.73 18.40 36.24
C ARG A 317 29.71 17.10 37.07
N GLN A 318 29.32 15.97 36.49
CA GLN A 318 29.26 14.67 37.18
C GLN A 318 30.65 14.05 37.36
N ILE A 319 31.60 14.41 36.48
CA ILE A 319 32.99 13.96 36.55
C ILE A 319 33.75 14.72 37.65
N ARG A 320 33.43 16.00 37.89
CA ARG A 320 34.09 16.84 38.91
C ARG A 320 33.69 16.53 40.36
N THR A 321 32.52 15.93 40.59
CA THR A 321 31.99 15.67 41.94
C THR A 321 32.27 14.27 42.45
N GLN A 322 32.67 13.34 41.59
CA GLN A 322 33.05 11.98 42.00
C GLN A 322 34.57 11.92 42.13
N ASN A 323 35.09 11.49 43.30
CA ASN A 323 36.48 11.07 43.45
C ASN A 323 36.72 9.86 42.55
N VAL A 324 36.99 10.12 41.26
CA VAL A 324 37.40 9.09 40.31
C VAL A 324 38.81 8.67 40.71
N PRO A 325 39.09 7.37 40.90
CA PRO A 325 40.42 6.91 41.28
C PRO A 325 41.48 7.42 40.30
N ASN A 326 42.69 7.71 40.81
CA ASN A 326 43.86 8.25 40.11
C ASN A 326 44.30 7.51 38.81
N GLN A 327 43.62 6.44 38.40
CA GLN A 327 43.86 5.70 37.17
C GLN A 327 43.33 6.40 35.89
N CYS A 328 42.57 7.49 36.01
CA CYS A 328 42.10 8.26 34.84
C CYS A 328 43.01 9.43 34.43
N ALA A 329 44.14 9.63 35.12
CA ALA A 329 45.08 10.73 34.85
C ALA A 329 46.16 10.34 33.84
N THR A 330 45.77 10.09 32.59
CA THR A 330 46.73 9.95 31.47
C THR A 330 46.29 10.76 30.25
N SER A 331 45.99 12.04 30.45
CA SER A 331 46.17 13.05 29.38
C SER A 331 46.25 14.48 29.96
N THR A 332 47.23 14.73 30.83
CA THR A 332 47.59 16.11 31.19
C THR A 332 49.10 16.24 31.07
N ARG A 333 49.60 16.40 29.84
CA ARG A 333 50.84 17.15 29.66
C ARG A 333 50.51 18.63 29.93
N ASP A 334 51.25 19.17 30.89
CA ASP A 334 51.43 20.58 31.22
C ASP A 334 50.18 21.35 31.69
N PHE A 335 49.87 21.19 32.98
CA PHE A 335 49.24 22.27 33.73
C PHE A 335 50.09 22.55 34.98
N GLN A 336 50.96 23.56 34.89
CA GLN A 336 51.56 24.17 36.07
C GLN A 336 50.49 25.06 36.73
N PRO A 337 50.07 24.79 37.98
CA PRO A 337 49.09 25.63 38.64
C PRO A 337 49.74 26.98 39.02
N THR A 338 49.30 28.06 38.38
CA THR A 338 49.54 29.42 38.89
C THR A 338 48.81 29.58 40.21
N LYS A 339 49.59 29.72 41.29
CA LYS A 339 49.14 29.97 42.66
C LYS A 339 48.61 31.40 42.77
N ILE A 340 47.29 31.58 42.73
CA ILE A 340 46.67 32.87 43.08
C ILE A 340 46.51 32.90 44.60
N VAL A 341 47.31 33.73 45.27
CA VAL A 341 47.18 34.02 46.70
C VAL A 341 46.09 35.07 46.87
N TRP A 342 44.99 34.69 47.53
CA TRP A 342 43.90 35.59 47.87
C TRP A 342 44.11 36.08 49.31
N ASN A 343 44.46 37.36 49.48
CA ASN A 343 44.47 37.99 50.80
C ASN A 343 43.09 38.61 51.06
N LYS A 344 42.43 38.17 52.12
CA LYS A 344 41.26 38.85 52.68
C LYS A 344 41.66 40.28 53.11
N LYS A 345 40.91 41.27 52.66
CA LYS A 345 40.69 42.50 53.44
C LYS A 345 39.31 42.40 54.08
#